data_AF-A0A7C4ZS64-F1
#
_entry.id   AF-A0A7C4ZS64-F1
#
_cell.length_a   1.000
_cell.length_b   1.000
_cell.length_c   1.000
_cell.angle_alpha   90.00
_cell.angle_beta   90.00
_cell.angle_gamma   90.00
#
_symmetry.space_group_name_H-M   'P 1'
#
loop_
_entity.id
_entity.type
_entity.pdbx_description
1 polymer ?
#
loop_
_entity_poly.entity_id
_entity_poly.type
_entity_poly.pdbx_seq_one_letter_code
_entity_poly.pdbx_strand_id
1 'polypeptide(L)'
;MDVSFEELAERLRGGSGALALERLPRPAVVHEAAARLVRLMFPTGPEGVGGEPLAVLREVRAEMVPQVQRALAFAGRQDGDATAVVDAWLERLPQVRRMLELDAQAAYEGDPAATSPEEVV
;
A
#
# COMPACT_ATOMS: atom_id res chain seq x y z
N MET A 1 6.61 5.21 -16.39
CA MET A 1 6.69 6.66 -16.65
C MET A 1 6.82 7.30 -15.29
N ASP A 2 8.06 7.45 -14.83
CA ASP A 2 8.41 8.07 -13.55
C ASP A 2 8.32 9.58 -13.73
N VAL A 3 7.48 10.23 -12.92
CA VAL A 3 7.53 11.69 -12.77
C VAL A 3 8.78 11.98 -11.99
N SER A 4 9.68 12.80 -12.53
CA SER A 4 10.95 13.08 -11.87
C SER A 4 10.72 13.88 -10.58
N PHE A 5 11.61 13.71 -9.60
CA PHE A 5 11.56 14.49 -8.36
C PHE A 5 11.65 16.00 -8.62
N GLU A 6 12.27 16.37 -9.74
CA GLU A 6 12.45 17.74 -10.21
C GLU A 6 11.14 18.33 -10.75
N GLU A 7 10.38 17.56 -11.54
CA GLU A 7 9.02 17.94 -11.97
C GLU A 7 8.06 18.07 -10.78
N LEU A 8 8.18 17.18 -9.78
CA LEU A 8 7.39 17.28 -8.56
C LEU A 8 7.74 18.58 -7.80
N ALA A 9 9.03 18.90 -7.70
CA ALA A 9 9.51 20.12 -7.06
C ALA A 9 9.07 21.39 -7.80
N GLU A 10 9.08 21.40 -9.14
CA GLU A 10 8.57 22.52 -9.93
C GLU A 10 7.07 22.74 -9.72
N ARG A 11 6.28 21.66 -9.71
CA ARG A 11 4.83 21.73 -9.47
C ARG A 11 4.49 22.20 -8.04
N LEU A 12 5.37 21.93 -7.08
CA LEU A 12 5.27 22.45 -5.71
C LEU A 12 5.68 23.93 -5.60
N ARG A 13 6.64 24.39 -6.42
CA ARG A 13 7.18 25.78 -6.39
C ARG A 13 6.36 26.76 -7.23
N GLY A 14 5.69 26.31 -8.29
CA GLY A 14 5.00 27.14 -9.28
C GLY A 14 3.68 27.77 -8.82
N GLY A 15 3.54 28.10 -7.53
CA GLY A 15 2.31 28.54 -6.88
C GLY A 15 1.34 29.33 -7.77
N SER A 16 0.31 28.65 -8.28
CA SER A 16 -0.90 29.25 -8.82
C SER A 16 -2.00 28.18 -8.89
N GLY A 17 -2.98 28.35 -8.00
CA GLY A 17 -3.91 27.32 -7.55
C GLY A 17 -3.33 26.67 -6.30
N ALA A 18 -3.94 26.87 -5.13
CA ALA A 18 -3.61 26.12 -3.93
C ALA A 18 -3.35 24.67 -4.34
N LEU A 19 -2.19 24.10 -3.95
CA LEU A 19 -2.05 22.65 -3.96
C LEU A 19 -3.31 22.19 -3.26
N ALA A 20 -4.26 21.64 -4.00
CA ALA A 20 -5.56 21.32 -3.43
C ALA A 20 -5.26 20.08 -2.60
N LEU A 21 -4.72 20.28 -1.40
CA LEU A 21 -4.17 19.24 -0.54
C LEU A 21 -5.28 18.26 -0.21
N GLU A 22 -6.52 18.74 -0.14
CA GLU A 22 -7.75 17.96 -0.10
C GLU A 22 -7.94 16.99 -1.29
N ARG A 23 -7.31 17.24 -2.43
CA ARG A 23 -7.32 16.41 -3.65
C ARG A 23 -6.09 15.50 -3.75
N LEU A 24 -5.14 15.56 -2.83
CA LEU A 24 -4.02 14.61 -2.76
C LEU A 24 -4.41 13.32 -2.00
N PRO A 25 -3.76 12.18 -2.30
CA PRO A 25 -3.90 10.99 -1.48
C PRO A 25 -3.63 11.29 0.00
N ARG A 26 -4.42 10.71 0.90
CA ARG A 26 -4.29 10.92 2.35
C ARG A 26 -3.29 9.90 2.93
N PRO A 27 -2.12 10.33 3.44
CA PRO A 27 -1.07 9.40 3.89
C PRO A 27 -1.53 8.46 5.01
N ALA A 28 -2.36 8.95 5.94
CA ALA A 28 -2.90 8.16 7.04
C ALA A 28 -3.79 7.01 6.55
N VAL A 29 -4.63 7.25 5.52
CA VAL A 29 -5.49 6.22 4.94
C VAL A 29 -4.65 5.15 4.24
N VAL A 30 -3.63 5.57 3.49
CA VAL A 30 -2.72 4.63 2.79
C VAL A 30 -1.94 3.77 3.79
N HIS A 31 -1.40 4.38 4.85
CA HIS A 31 -0.69 3.66 5.90
C HIS A 31 -1.58 2.64 6.61
N GLU A 32 -2.80 3.04 7.00
CA GLU A 32 -3.72 2.15 7.71
C GLU A 32 -4.21 1.00 6.81
N ALA A 33 -4.44 1.26 5.52
CA ALA A 33 -4.77 0.23 4.55
C ALA A 33 -3.61 -0.79 4.41
N ALA A 34 -2.37 -0.30 4.29
CA ALA A 34 -1.19 -1.16 4.22
C ALA A 34 -1.01 -2.00 5.50
N ALA A 35 -1.16 -1.40 6.68
CA ALA A 35 -1.05 -2.09 7.97
C ALA A 35 -2.09 -3.22 8.11
N ARG A 36 -3.35 -2.98 7.73
CA ARG A 36 -4.39 -4.02 7.71
C ARG A 36 -4.04 -5.18 6.78
N LEU A 37 -3.52 -4.90 5.59
CA LEU A 37 -3.10 -5.95 4.66
C LEU A 37 -1.90 -6.75 5.18
N VAL A 38 -0.93 -6.10 5.83
CA VAL A 38 0.20 -6.80 6.45
C VAL A 38 -0.30 -7.75 7.53
N ARG A 39 -1.17 -7.30 8.43
CA ARG A 39 -1.78 -8.17 9.47
C ARG A 39 -2.60 -9.30 8.88
N LEU A 40 -3.26 -9.07 7.74
CA LEU A 40 -4.01 -10.11 7.03
C LEU A 40 -3.09 -11.15 6.38
N MET A 41 -1.96 -10.73 5.79
CA MET A 41 -1.00 -11.62 5.14
C MET A 41 -0.16 -12.41 6.14
N PHE A 42 0.20 -11.77 7.26
CA PHE A 42 1.04 -12.29 8.33
C PHE A 42 0.33 -12.16 9.67
N PRO A 43 -0.63 -13.06 9.98
CA PRO A 43 -1.30 -13.05 11.26
C PRO A 43 -0.32 -13.51 12.35
N THR A 44 0.24 -12.56 13.10
CA THR A 44 1.10 -12.83 14.25
C THR A 44 0.31 -12.76 15.56
N GLY A 45 0.64 -13.64 16.52
CA GLY A 45 0.08 -13.61 17.87
C GLY A 45 -1.30 -14.28 18.05
N PRO A 46 -1.78 -14.37 19.31
CA PRO A 46 -3.01 -15.07 19.67
C PRO A 46 -4.31 -14.35 19.25
N GLU A 47 -4.22 -13.09 18.82
CA GLU A 47 -5.38 -12.29 18.43
C GLU A 47 -5.90 -12.63 17.02
N GLY A 48 -5.23 -13.55 16.31
CA GLY A 48 -5.69 -14.11 15.03
C GLY A 48 -5.77 -13.08 13.91
N VAL A 49 -6.31 -13.51 12.75
CA VAL A 49 -6.63 -12.60 11.65
C VAL A 49 -7.62 -11.56 12.17
N GLY A 50 -7.18 -10.32 12.34
CA GLY A 50 -8.06 -9.23 12.77
C GLY A 50 -9.17 -9.01 11.74
N GLY A 51 -10.34 -9.61 11.97
CA GLY A 51 -11.49 -9.55 11.08
C GLY A 51 -11.58 -10.65 10.04
N GLU A 52 -12.74 -10.73 9.38
CA GLU A 52 -12.97 -11.67 8.28
C GLU A 52 -12.17 -11.20 7.03
N PRO A 53 -11.34 -12.06 6.40
CA PRO A 53 -10.45 -11.66 5.30
C PRO A 53 -11.13 -10.87 4.18
N LEU A 54 -12.31 -11.30 3.73
CA LEU A 54 -13.01 -10.64 2.65
C LEU A 54 -13.55 -9.26 3.06
N ALA A 55 -13.99 -9.09 4.30
CA ALA A 55 -14.37 -7.80 4.86
C ALA A 55 -13.18 -6.82 4.86
N VAL A 56 -12.01 -7.25 5.34
CA VAL A 56 -10.79 -6.43 5.34
C VAL A 56 -10.42 -6.00 3.91
N LEU A 57 -10.44 -6.92 2.95
CA LEU A 57 -10.14 -6.62 1.55
C LEU A 57 -11.15 -5.63 0.94
N ARG A 58 -12.44 -5.76 1.27
CA ARG A 58 -13.50 -4.85 0.79
C ARG A 58 -13.33 -3.44 1.35
N GLU A 59 -13.02 -3.32 2.63
CA GLU A 59 -12.77 -2.03 3.29
C GLU A 59 -11.54 -1.35 2.70
N VAL A 60 -10.42 -2.07 2.61
CA VAL A 60 -9.19 -1.57 1.99
C VAL A 60 -9.45 -1.11 0.56
N ARG A 61 -10.17 -1.91 -0.24
CA ARG A 61 -10.55 -1.53 -1.60
C ARG A 61 -11.34 -0.22 -1.63
N ALA A 62 -12.38 -0.11 -0.81
CA ALA A 62 -13.25 1.06 -0.76
C ALA A 62 -12.49 2.35 -0.38
N GLU A 63 -11.49 2.24 0.48
CA GLU A 63 -10.66 3.36 0.93
C GLU A 63 -9.56 3.74 -0.07
N MET A 64 -8.96 2.74 -0.73
CA MET A 64 -7.84 2.92 -1.65
C MET A 64 -8.26 3.44 -3.02
N VAL A 65 -9.44 3.08 -3.53
CA VAL A 65 -9.93 3.60 -4.84
C VAL A 65 -9.94 5.13 -4.87
N PRO A 66 -10.50 5.85 -3.88
CA PRO A 66 -10.39 7.30 -3.81
C PRO A 66 -8.95 7.82 -3.72
N GLN A 67 -8.02 7.11 -3.04
CA GLN A 67 -6.62 7.53 -2.96
C GLN A 67 -5.92 7.39 -4.31
N VAL A 68 -6.13 6.29 -5.03
CA VAL A 68 -5.58 6.06 -6.37
C VAL A 68 -6.17 7.07 -7.36
N GLN A 69 -7.46 7.36 -7.28
CA GLN A 69 -8.08 8.38 -8.13
C GLN A 69 -7.45 9.77 -7.91
N ARG A 70 -7.17 10.14 -6.66
CA ARG A 70 -6.44 11.38 -6.32
C ARG A 70 -5.02 11.39 -6.88
N ALA A 71 -4.31 10.26 -6.77
CA ALA A 71 -2.96 10.12 -7.30
C ALA A 71 -2.94 10.24 -8.85
N LEU A 72 -3.87 9.59 -9.53
CA LEU A 72 -4.04 9.67 -10.98
C LEU A 72 -4.34 11.09 -11.44
N ALA A 73 -5.27 11.78 -10.77
CA ALA A 73 -5.59 13.18 -11.06
C ALA A 73 -4.38 14.10 -10.86
N PHE A 74 -3.61 13.90 -9.79
CA PHE A 74 -2.37 14.64 -9.55
C PHE A 74 -1.33 14.38 -10.66
N ALA A 75 -1.22 13.14 -11.13
CA ALA A 75 -0.35 12.76 -12.24
C ALA A 75 -0.85 13.21 -13.63
N GLY A 76 -2.02 13.87 -13.72
CA GLY A 76 -2.61 14.30 -15.00
C GLY A 76 -3.26 13.15 -15.80
N ARG A 77 -3.51 11.99 -15.18
CA ARG A 77 -4.07 10.78 -15.81
C ARG A 77 -5.55 10.59 -15.44
N GLN A 78 -6.38 11.56 -15.80
CA GLN A 78 -7.80 11.58 -15.39
C GLN A 78 -8.66 10.49 -16.05
N ASP A 79 -8.17 9.90 -17.14
CA ASP A 79 -8.72 8.77 -17.88
C ASP A 79 -8.43 7.41 -17.22
N GLY A 80 -7.57 7.37 -16.21
CA GLY A 80 -7.20 6.14 -15.52
C GLY A 80 -8.33 5.56 -14.68
N ASP A 81 -8.51 4.24 -14.75
CA ASP A 81 -9.46 3.51 -13.92
C ASP A 81 -8.82 3.13 -12.56
N ALA A 82 -9.09 3.95 -11.55
CA ALA A 82 -8.63 3.70 -10.18
C ALA A 82 -9.13 2.37 -9.61
N THR A 83 -10.32 1.93 -10.02
CA THR A 83 -10.93 0.68 -9.54
C THR A 83 -10.16 -0.51 -10.10
N ALA A 84 -9.93 -0.54 -11.40
CA ALA A 84 -9.15 -1.59 -12.05
C ALA A 84 -7.72 -1.67 -11.51
N VAL A 85 -7.10 -0.53 -11.22
CA VAL A 85 -5.75 -0.48 -10.62
C VAL A 85 -5.74 -1.12 -9.23
N VAL A 86 -6.69 -0.77 -8.37
CA VAL A 86 -6.77 -1.34 -7.01
C VAL A 86 -7.10 -2.83 -7.08
N ASP A 87 -8.03 -3.25 -7.93
CA ASP A 87 -8.40 -4.66 -8.09
C ASP A 87 -7.20 -5.50 -8.56
N ALA A 88 -6.49 -5.05 -9.59
CA ALA A 88 -5.30 -5.71 -10.10
C ALA A 88 -4.13 -5.74 -9.10
N TRP A 89 -4.12 -4.86 -8.09
CA TRP A 89 -3.15 -4.89 -7.01
C TRP A 89 -3.56 -5.88 -5.91
N LEU A 90 -4.84 -5.87 -5.50
CA LEU A 90 -5.37 -6.82 -4.52
C LEU A 90 -5.23 -8.28 -5.01
N GLU A 91 -5.45 -8.53 -6.30
CA GLU A 91 -5.24 -9.84 -6.95
C GLU A 91 -3.78 -10.34 -6.83
N ARG A 92 -2.81 -9.43 -6.69
CA ARG A 92 -1.39 -9.78 -6.55
C ARG A 92 -0.97 -10.08 -5.10
N LEU A 93 -1.81 -9.78 -4.10
CA LEU A 93 -1.46 -9.97 -2.69
C LEU A 93 -0.99 -11.40 -2.34
N PRO A 94 -1.60 -12.49 -2.86
CA PRO A 94 -1.10 -13.83 -2.60
C PRO A 94 0.33 -14.06 -3.10
N GLN A 95 0.71 -13.41 -4.22
CA GLN A 95 2.08 -13.49 -4.74
C GLN A 95 3.03 -12.62 -3.93
N VAL A 96 2.62 -11.41 -3.54
CA VAL A 96 3.40 -10.52 -2.66
C VAL A 96 3.72 -11.22 -1.34
N ARG A 97 2.72 -11.88 -0.72
CA ARG A 97 2.91 -12.66 0.50
C ARG A 97 3.97 -13.75 0.33
N ARG A 98 3.91 -14.54 -0.75
CA ARG A 98 4.91 -15.60 -1.01
C ARG A 98 6.32 -15.04 -1.18
N MET A 99 6.47 -13.86 -1.78
CA MET A 99 7.78 -13.21 -1.90
C MET A 99 8.30 -12.76 -0.53
N LEU A 100 7.43 -12.13 0.27
CA LEU A 100 7.78 -11.69 1.62
C LEU A 100 8.08 -12.85 2.58
N GLU A 101 7.44 -14.02 2.41
CA GLU A 101 7.80 -15.24 3.15
C GLU A 101 9.24 -15.70 2.86
N LEU A 102 9.71 -15.54 1.62
CA LEU A 102 11.11 -15.84 1.26
C LEU A 102 12.08 -14.80 1.84
N ASP A 103 11.69 -13.53 1.84
CA ASP A 103 12.48 -12.46 2.46
C ASP A 103 12.63 -12.68 3.97
N ALA A 104 11.56 -13.09 4.66
CA ALA A 104 11.59 -13.44 6.08
C ALA A 104 12.50 -14.64 6.37
N GLN A 105 12.44 -15.69 5.54
CA GLN A 105 13.33 -16.83 5.64
C GLN A 105 14.80 -16.44 5.45
N ALA A 106 15.09 -15.59 4.45
CA ALA A 106 16.45 -15.13 4.20
C ALA A 106 16.99 -14.28 5.37
N ALA A 107 16.13 -13.45 5.98
CA ALA A 107 16.52 -12.65 7.13
C ALA A 107 16.75 -13.51 8.39
N TYR A 108 15.95 -14.56 8.61
CA TYR A 108 16.20 -15.57 9.64
C TYR A 108 17.54 -16.31 9.43
N GLU A 109 17.82 -16.77 8.22
CA GLU A 109 19.09 -17.46 7.90
C GLU A 109 20.31 -16.55 8.04
N GLY A 110 20.13 -15.24 7.88
CA GLY A 110 21.18 -14.23 7.97
C GLY A 110 21.49 -13.74 9.39
N ASP A 111 20.62 -13.98 10.36
CA ASP A 111 20.77 -13.55 11.75
C ASP A 111 20.95 -14.77 12.69
N PRO A 112 22.18 -15.07 13.15
CA PRO A 112 22.45 -16.16 14.07
C PRO A 112 21.73 -16.05 15.43
N ALA A 113 21.20 -14.87 15.78
CA ALA A 113 20.44 -14.66 17.00
C ALA A 113 18.93 -14.89 16.83
N ALA A 114 18.42 -14.94 15.59
CA ALA A 114 17.01 -15.18 15.33
C ALA A 114 16.63 -16.62 15.67
N THR A 115 15.50 -16.79 16.35
CA THR A 115 15.07 -18.10 16.85
C THR A 115 13.98 -18.75 15.99
N SER A 116 13.25 -17.95 15.20
CA SER A 116 12.37 -18.43 14.15
C SER A 116 12.14 -17.39 13.03
N PRO A 117 11.67 -17.78 11.84
CA PRO A 117 11.30 -16.84 10.79
C PRO A 117 10.18 -15.87 11.19
N GLU A 118 9.24 -16.29 12.04
CA GLU A 118 8.12 -15.47 12.49
C GLU A 118 8.55 -14.34 13.44
N GLU A 119 9.72 -14.44 14.06
CA GLU A 119 10.31 -13.36 14.88
C GLU A 119 10.75 -12.15 14.03
N VAL A 120 11.02 -12.39 12.75
CA VAL A 120 11.59 -11.39 11.83
C VAL A 120 10.53 -10.58 11.07
N VAL A 121 9.28 -11.06 11.06
CA VAL A 121 8.13 -10.47 10.34
C VAL A 121 7.46 -9.36 11.15
#